data_AF-F7JKJ7-F1
#
_entry.id   AF-F7JKJ7-F1
#
_cell.length_a   1.000
_cell.length_b   1.000
_cell.length_c   1.000
_cell.angle_alpha   90.00
_cell.angle_beta   90.00
_cell.angle_gamma   90.00
#
_symmetry.space_group_name_H-M   'P 1'
#
loop_
_entity.id
_entity.type
_entity.pdbx_description
1 polymer ?
#
loop_
_entity_poly.entity_id
_entity_poly.type
_entity_poly.pdbx_seq_one_letter_code
_entity_poly.pdbx_strand_id
1 'polypeptide(L)' 'MNRYEMKQQMLCPDKEARNKTRWWWYGCAVEKEEICRELDYMEEAGIGGVELQILYPLEADDEKRKFGIMIIFHRNLWN' A
#
# COMPACT_ATOMS: atom_id res chain seq x y z
N MET A 1 12.66 8.38 31.06
CA MET A 1 11.21 8.46 30.82
C MET A 1 10.47 8.11 32.10
N ASN A 2 9.69 9.03 32.64
CA ASN A 2 8.93 8.83 33.87
C ASN A 2 7.57 8.15 33.59
N ARG A 3 6.86 7.75 34.65
CA ARG A 3 5.59 7.01 34.53
C ARG A 3 4.48 7.83 33.84
N TYR A 4 4.50 9.14 33.96
CA TYR A 4 3.56 10.03 33.28
C TYR A 4 3.82 10.07 31.77
N GLU A 5 5.08 10.24 31.37
CA GLU A 5 5.50 10.24 29.96
C GLU A 5 5.16 8.91 29.27
N MET A 6 5.42 7.77 29.92
CA MET A 6 5.04 6.45 29.41
C MET A 6 3.53 6.33 29.17
N LYS A 7 2.71 6.80 30.12
CA LYS A 7 1.24 6.78 29.95
C LYS A 7 0.82 7.61 28.73
N GLN A 8 1.44 8.76 28.51
CA GLN A 8 1.12 9.61 27.35
C GLN A 8 1.47 8.92 26.03
N GLN A 9 2.64 8.28 25.92
CA GLN A 9 3.02 7.53 24.71
C GLN A 9 2.09 6.35 24.41
N MET A 10 1.56 5.69 25.44
CA MET A 10 0.60 4.60 25.24
C MET A 10 -0.78 5.09 24.79
N LEU A 11 -1.18 6.29 25.25
CA LEU A 11 -2.47 6.90 24.87
C LEU A 11 -2.41 7.57 23.50
N CYS A 12 -1.26 8.13 23.14
CA CYS A 12 -1.00 8.82 21.88
C CYS A 12 0.36 8.38 21.34
N PRO A 13 0.43 7.18 20.71
CA PRO A 13 1.68 6.69 20.14
C PRO A 13 2.11 7.51 18.93
N ASP A 14 3.41 7.68 18.77
CA ASP A 14 3.99 8.32 17.58
C ASP A 14 3.67 7.54 16.30
N LYS A 15 3.67 8.22 15.15
CA LYS A 15 3.42 7.57 13.84
C LYS A 15 4.35 6.37 13.60
N GLU A 16 5.60 6.43 14.06
CA GLU A 16 6.58 5.34 13.92
C GLU A 16 6.23 4.07 14.70
N ALA A 17 5.37 4.18 15.72
CA ALA A 17 4.89 3.05 16.51
C ALA A 17 3.68 2.35 15.86
N ARG A 18 3.15 2.87 14.75
CA ARG A 18 2.04 2.25 14.02
C ARG A 18 2.49 0.95 13.34
N ASN A 19 1.56 0.00 13.25
CA ASN A 19 1.81 -1.27 12.57
C ASN A 19 2.14 -1.06 11.10
N LYS A 20 3.05 -1.88 10.58
CA LYS A 20 3.42 -1.93 9.16
C LYS A 20 2.92 -3.25 8.58
N THR A 21 2.59 -3.24 7.29
CA THR A 21 2.09 -4.44 6.59
C THR A 21 2.83 -4.67 5.28
N ARG A 22 2.70 -5.88 4.75
CA ARG A 22 3.19 -6.24 3.44
C ARG A 22 2.10 -6.01 2.40
N TRP A 23 2.44 -5.36 1.31
CA TRP A 23 1.55 -5.07 0.20
C TRP A 23 2.01 -5.83 -1.04
N TRP A 24 1.20 -6.81 -1.44
CA TRP A 24 1.53 -7.73 -2.53
C TRP A 24 0.99 -7.23 -3.85
N TRP A 25 1.88 -7.04 -4.84
CA TRP A 25 1.52 -6.71 -6.21
C TRP A 25 1.78 -7.90 -7.11
N TYR A 26 0.77 -8.29 -7.88
CA TYR A 26 0.91 -9.33 -8.89
C TYR A 26 1.01 -8.70 -10.27
N GLY A 27 2.09 -9.01 -11.00
CA GLY A 27 2.25 -8.59 -12.39
C GLY A 27 2.47 -7.09 -12.63
N CYS A 28 2.70 -6.30 -11.58
CA CYS A 28 2.89 -4.84 -11.65
C CYS A 28 1.78 -4.08 -12.41
N ALA A 29 0.56 -4.61 -12.46
CA ALA A 29 -0.57 -3.94 -13.08
C ALA A 29 -1.19 -2.97 -12.07
N VAL A 30 -0.59 -1.78 -12.01
CA VAL A 30 -0.93 -0.71 -11.08
C VAL A 30 -0.81 0.64 -11.78
N GLU A 31 -1.65 1.59 -11.39
CA GLU A 31 -1.57 2.98 -11.83
C GLU A 31 -1.12 3.90 -10.69
N LYS A 32 -0.45 5.01 -11.01
CA LYS A 32 0.09 5.92 -9.98
C LYS A 32 -1.01 6.50 -9.09
N GLU A 33 -2.13 6.90 -9.68
CA GLU A 33 -3.27 7.48 -8.98
C GLU A 33 -3.91 6.45 -8.03
N GLU A 34 -3.93 5.18 -8.44
CA GLU A 34 -4.41 4.07 -7.60
C GLU A 34 -3.49 3.86 -6.40
N ILE A 35 -2.18 3.86 -6.61
CA ILE A 35 -1.18 3.74 -5.54
C ILE A 35 -1.36 4.85 -4.50
N CYS A 36 -1.50 6.10 -4.95
CA CYS A 36 -1.73 7.23 -4.04
C CYS A 36 -3.01 7.05 -3.23
N ARG A 37 -4.13 6.75 -3.89
CA ARG A 37 -5.42 6.53 -3.24
C ARG A 37 -5.36 5.40 -2.20
N GLU A 38 -4.67 4.30 -2.50
CA GLU A 38 -4.55 3.18 -1.58
C GLU A 38 -3.65 3.47 -0.38
N LEU A 39 -2.55 4.20 -0.59
CA LEU A 39 -1.70 4.65 0.51
C LEU A 39 -2.43 5.63 1.44
N ASP A 40 -3.26 6.53 0.89
CA ASP A 40 -4.10 7.44 1.67
C ASP A 40 -5.08 6.66 2.56
N TYR A 41 -5.77 5.65 1.99
CA TYR A 41 -6.66 4.78 2.77
C TYR A 41 -5.93 4.00 3.86
N MET A 42 -4.70 3.54 3.60
CA MET A 42 -3.90 2.87 4.61
C MET A 42 -3.48 3.83 5.73
N GLU A 43 -3.12 5.08 5.43
CA GLU A 43 -2.82 6.09 6.45
C GLU A 43 -4.06 6.42 7.30
N GLU A 44 -5.22 6.60 6.67
CA GLU A 44 -6.50 6.84 7.35
C GLU A 44 -6.90 5.67 8.26
N ALA A 45 -6.61 4.44 7.84
CA ALA A 45 -6.81 3.22 8.63
C ALA A 45 -5.79 3.05 9.78
N GLY A 46 -4.80 3.93 9.89
CA GLY A 46 -3.79 3.90 10.95
C GLY A 46 -2.60 2.96 10.68
N ILE A 47 -2.41 2.52 9.44
CA ILE A 47 -1.21 1.77 9.02
C ILE A 47 -0.04 2.75 8.93
N GLY A 48 1.08 2.40 9.56
CA GLY A 48 2.29 3.23 9.65
C GLY A 48 3.21 3.15 8.44
N GLY A 49 2.97 2.20 7.55
CA GLY A 49 3.75 2.02 6.33
C GLY A 49 3.55 0.64 5.73
N VAL A 50 4.03 0.50 4.49
CA VAL A 50 3.96 -0.75 3.74
C VAL A 50 5.30 -1.15 3.18
N GLU A 51 5.54 -2.46 3.16
CA GLU A 51 6.62 -3.09 2.41
C GLU A 51 6.04 -3.64 1.10
N LEU A 52 6.55 -3.15 -0.03
CA LEU A 52 6.12 -3.62 -1.35
C LEU A 52 6.74 -4.98 -1.66
N GLN A 53 5.91 -5.95 -2.07
CA GLN A 53 6.35 -7.26 -2.53
C GLN A 53 5.74 -7.57 -3.89
N ILE A 54 6.60 -7.67 -4.90
CA ILE A 54 6.20 -7.90 -6.28
C ILE A 54 6.34 -9.37 -6.60
N LEU A 55 5.27 -9.96 -7.13
CA LEU A 55 5.22 -11.33 -7.61
C LEU A 55 4.82 -11.36 -9.09
N TYR A 56 5.13 -12.47 -9.74
CA TYR A 56 4.67 -12.74 -11.10
C TYR A 56 3.14 -12.67 -11.18
N PRO A 57 2.57 -12.33 -12.35
CA PRO A 57 1.13 -12.38 -12.56
C PRO A 57 0.58 -13.77 -12.17
N LEU A 58 -0.55 -13.81 -11.47
CA LEU A 58 -1.23 -15.06 -11.15
C LEU A 58 -1.89 -15.68 -12.39
N GLU A 59 -2.31 -14.84 -13.34
CA GLU A 59 -2.93 -15.22 -14.60
C GLU A 59 -2.45 -14.30 -15.73
N ALA A 60 -2.62 -14.76 -16.98
CA ALA A 60 -2.39 -13.93 -18.16
C ALA A 60 -3.50 -12.89 -18.31
N ASP A 61 -3.18 -11.78 -18.96
CA ASP A 61 -4.12 -10.69 -19.18
C ASP A 61 -5.30 -11.13 -20.07
N ASP A 62 -6.53 -10.78 -19.68
CA ASP A 62 -7.78 -11.13 -20.39
C ASP A 62 -8.65 -9.88 -20.53
N GLU A 63 -8.67 -9.29 -21.72
CA GLU A 63 -9.42 -8.06 -22.06
C GLU A 63 -10.91 -8.10 -21.69
N LYS A 64 -11.50 -9.31 -21.51
CA LYS A 64 -12.93 -9.48 -21.20
C LYS A 64 -13.23 -9.41 -19.69
N ARG A 65 -12.24 -9.57 -18.82
CA ARG A 65 -12.40 -9.48 -17.37
C ARG A 65 -12.18 -8.03 -16.91
N LYS A 66 -13.27 -7.30 -16.70
CA LYS A 66 -13.26 -5.96 -16.09
C LYS A 66 -13.06 -5.98 -14.55
N PHE A 67 -12.71 -7.13 -13.98
CA PHE A 67 -12.49 -7.33 -12.55
C PHE A 67 -11.12 -7.98 -12.34
N GLY A 68 -10.24 -7.24 -11.67
CA GLY A 68 -8.94 -7.72 -11.21
C GLY A 68 -7.81 -7.39 -12.18
N ILE A 69 -6.91 -6.49 -11.72
CA ILE A 69 -5.56 -6.29 -12.23
C ILE A 69 -5.53 -6.05 -13.74
N MET A 70 -5.85 -4.83 -14.13
CA MET A 70 -5.82 -4.38 -15.53
C MET A 70 -4.36 -4.21 -15.95
N ILE A 71 -3.81 -5.13 -16.74
CA ILE A 71 -2.50 -4.92 -17.39
C ILE A 71 -2.73 -3.99 -18.59
N ILE A 72 -2.73 -2.69 -18.34
CA ILE A 72 -2.48 -1.74 -19.43
C ILE A 72 -0.98 -1.53 -19.50
N PHE A 73 -0.35 -2.09 -20.53
CA PHE A 73 0.97 -1.61 -20.97
C PHE A 73 0.82 -0.18 -21.52
N HIS A 74 0.70 0.83 -20.65
CA HIS A 74 0.88 2.20 -21.08
C HIS A 74 2.36 2.53 -21.05
N ARG A 75 2.97 2.44 -22.23
CA ARG A 75 4.41 2.61 -22.52
C ARG A 75 4.96 4.03 -22.22
N ASN A 76 4.26 4.88 -21.46
CA ASN A 76 4.52 6.32 -21.40
C ASN A 76 4.51 6.97 -20.00
N LEU A 77 4.62 6.23 -18.89
CA LEU A 77 4.58 6.82 -17.55
C LEU A 77 5.94 7.08 -16.87
N TRP A 78 7.03 7.08 -17.63
CA TRP A 78 8.35 7.53 -17.16
C TRP A 78 8.97 8.51 -18.16
N ASN A 79 8.46 9.74 -18.16
CA ASN A 79 9.13 10.94 -18.68
C ASN A 79 8.98 12.05 -17.65
#